data_AF-A0A9Q3QCL5-F1
#
_entry.id   AF-A0A9Q3QCL5-F1
#
_cell.length_a   1.000
_cell.length_b   1.000
_cell.length_c   1.000
_cell.angle_alpha   90.00
_cell.angle_beta   90.00
_cell.angle_gamma   90.00
#
_symmetry.space_group_name_H-M   'P 1'
#
loop_
_entity.id
_entity.type
_entity.pdbx_description
1 polymer ?
#
loop_
_entity_poly.entity_id
_entity_poly.type
_entity_poly.pdbx_seq_one_letter_code
_entity_poly.pdbx_strand_id
1 'polypeptide(L)'
;MDVPPFSFHASLEEQWDEEKEPDEVETVLKVVPPVYHKYLDLSSKVKEEKLPQHCACDHLVELEGLLPPIGVIYSLSNQESDTLQAYISENV
;
A
#
# COMPACT_ATOMS: atom_id res chain seq x y z
N MET A 1 -45.72 26.31 4.51
CA MET A 1 -44.28 26.54 4.75
C MET A 1 -43.56 25.72 3.70
N ASP A 2 -43.22 26.33 2.59
CA ASP A 2 -42.51 25.68 1.48
C ASP A 2 -41.01 25.73 1.74
N VAL A 3 -40.39 24.56 1.77
CA VAL A 3 -38.93 24.41 1.84
C VAL A 3 -38.39 24.68 0.45
N PRO A 4 -37.43 25.59 0.26
CA PRO A 4 -36.89 25.86 -1.07
C PRO A 4 -36.08 24.66 -1.57
N PRO A 5 -36.07 24.40 -2.89
CA PRO A 5 -35.29 23.31 -3.47
C PRO A 5 -33.80 23.64 -3.30
N PHE A 6 -33.04 22.69 -2.78
CA PHE A 6 -31.58 22.76 -2.81
C PHE A 6 -31.13 22.91 -4.27
N SER A 7 -30.66 24.10 -4.62
CA SER A 7 -29.95 24.33 -5.87
C SER A 7 -28.62 23.60 -5.79
N PHE A 8 -28.53 22.45 -6.45
CA PHE A 8 -27.28 21.77 -6.69
C PHE A 8 -26.49 22.60 -7.70
N HIS A 9 -25.66 23.54 -7.22
CA HIS A 9 -24.71 24.23 -8.08
C HIS A 9 -23.62 23.22 -8.45
N ALA A 10 -23.87 22.50 -9.55
CA ALA A 10 -22.84 21.81 -10.28
C ALA A 10 -21.85 22.87 -10.80
N SER A 11 -20.71 23.00 -10.12
CA SER A 11 -19.47 23.58 -10.66
C SER A 11 -18.40 23.32 -9.61
N LEU A 12 -17.92 22.08 -9.58
CA LEU A 12 -16.56 21.80 -9.16
C LEU A 12 -15.87 21.25 -10.40
N GLU A 13 -15.57 22.15 -11.34
CA GLU A 13 -14.50 21.88 -12.29
C GLU A 13 -13.23 21.88 -11.44
N GLU A 14 -12.88 20.70 -10.94
CA GLU A 14 -11.53 20.42 -10.45
C GLU A 14 -10.59 20.61 -11.64
N GLN A 15 -10.16 21.86 -11.81
CA GLN A 15 -8.88 22.20 -12.40
C GLN A 15 -7.84 21.41 -11.62
N TRP A 16 -7.45 20.25 -12.13
CA TRP A 16 -6.23 19.59 -11.70
C TRP A 16 -5.07 20.48 -12.15
N ASP A 17 -4.70 21.41 -11.28
CA ASP A 17 -3.37 21.99 -11.30
C ASP A 17 -2.40 20.83 -11.15
N GLU A 18 -1.52 20.66 -12.14
CA GLU A 18 -0.42 19.71 -12.11
C GLU A 18 0.57 20.16 -11.04
N GLU A 19 0.21 19.94 -9.78
CA GLU A 19 1.03 20.23 -8.61
C GLU A 19 2.18 19.24 -8.63
N LYS A 20 3.36 19.76 -8.97
CA LYS A 20 4.63 19.04 -8.92
C LYS A 20 4.77 18.41 -7.54
N GLU A 21 4.61 17.09 -7.46
CA GLU A 21 4.80 16.27 -6.27
C GLU A 21 6.05 16.78 -5.52
N PRO A 22 5.88 17.46 -4.36
CA PRO A 22 7.03 17.91 -3.60
C PRO A 22 7.80 16.69 -3.11
N ASP A 23 9.13 16.80 -3.04
CA ASP A 23 9.97 15.74 -2.49
C ASP A 23 9.38 15.27 -1.15
N GLU A 24 8.87 14.02 -1.11
CA GLU A 24 8.07 13.49 0.02
C GLU A 24 8.77 13.68 1.37
N VAL A 25 10.10 13.68 1.35
CA VAL A 25 10.95 13.90 2.51
C VAL A 25 10.78 15.28 3.16
N GLU A 26 10.54 16.33 2.37
CA GLU A 26 10.50 17.70 2.86
C GLU A 26 9.14 18.08 3.46
N THR A 27 8.08 17.42 3.02
CA THR A 27 6.75 17.53 3.65
C THR A 27 6.72 16.79 4.98
N VAL A 28 7.28 15.57 5.04
CA VAL A 28 7.32 14.76 6.25
C VAL A 28 8.17 15.40 7.35
N LEU A 29 9.30 16.04 7.00
CA LEU A 29 10.15 16.77 7.96
C LEU A 29 9.42 17.91 8.70
N LYS A 30 8.42 18.53 8.06
CA LYS A 30 7.64 19.63 8.65
C LYS A 30 6.55 19.14 9.60
N VAL A 31 6.05 17.92 9.39
CA VAL A 31 4.95 17.33 10.17
C VAL A 31 5.50 16.51 11.34
N VAL A 32 6.58 15.77 11.13
CA VAL A 32 7.14 14.85 12.11
C VAL A 32 8.01 15.60 13.12
N PRO A 33 7.82 15.39 14.44
CA PRO A 33 8.67 16.01 15.45
C PRO A 33 10.16 15.65 15.28
N PRO A 34 11.11 16.56 15.60
CA PRO A 34 12.54 16.34 15.39
C PRO A 34 13.11 15.07 16.03
N VAL A 35 12.51 14.63 17.15
CA VAL A 35 12.91 13.42 17.88
C VAL A 35 12.80 12.16 17.01
N TYR A 36 11.87 12.15 16.04
CA TYR A 36 11.61 11.04 15.14
C TYR A 36 12.26 11.19 13.76
N HIS A 37 12.99 12.28 13.50
CA HIS A 37 13.66 12.50 12.21
C HIS A 37 14.68 11.41 11.87
N LYS A 38 15.24 10.73 12.88
CA LYS A 38 16.12 9.57 12.71
C LYS A 38 15.41 8.31 12.19
N TYR A 39 14.08 8.31 12.16
CA TYR A 39 13.23 7.18 11.72
C TYR A 39 12.39 7.52 10.48
N LEU A 40 12.64 8.64 9.79
CA LEU A 40 11.87 9.01 8.59
C LEU A 40 11.93 7.94 7.50
N ASP A 41 12.98 7.16 7.53
CA ASP A 41 13.17 6.00 6.68
C ASP A 41 12.08 4.93 6.83
N LEU A 42 11.48 4.82 8.02
CA LEU A 42 10.37 3.90 8.29
C LEU A 42 9.06 4.34 7.63
N SER A 43 8.92 5.64 7.35
CA SER A 43 7.74 6.24 6.71
C SER A 43 7.94 6.52 5.22
N SER A 44 8.99 5.94 4.63
CA SER A 44 9.25 6.09 3.20
C SER A 44 8.35 5.13 2.43
N LYS A 45 7.43 5.67 1.61
CA LYS A 45 6.56 4.86 0.74
C LYS A 45 7.35 3.89 -0.13
N VAL A 46 8.48 4.35 -0.68
CA VAL A 46 9.38 3.55 -1.52
C VAL A 46 9.95 2.33 -0.80
N LYS A 47 10.16 2.41 0.52
CA LYS A 47 10.63 1.27 1.32
C LYS A 47 9.51 0.35 1.77
N GLU A 48 8.30 0.88 1.94
CA GLU A 48 7.10 0.11 2.29
C GLU A 48 6.62 -0.79 1.15
N GLU A 49 6.91 -0.44 -0.10
CA GLU A 49 6.54 -1.26 -1.26
C GLU A 49 7.27 -2.61 -1.35
N LYS A 50 8.39 -2.78 -0.63
CA LYS A 50 9.18 -4.02 -0.66
C LYS A 50 8.99 -4.82 0.62
N LEU A 51 9.00 -6.15 0.47
CA LEU A 51 9.01 -7.03 1.63
C LEU A 51 10.26 -6.78 2.49
N PRO A 52 10.12 -6.77 3.82
CA PRO A 52 11.28 -6.68 4.71
C PRO A 52 12.19 -7.88 4.49
N GLN A 53 13.51 -7.66 4.66
CA GLN A 53 14.47 -8.74 4.58
C GLN A 53 14.22 -9.79 5.67
N HIS A 54 14.33 -11.06 5.30
CA HIS A 54 14.34 -12.18 6.25
C HIS A 54 15.33 -11.92 7.38
N CYS A 55 14.89 -12.13 8.62
CA CYS A 55 15.69 -11.84 9.80
C CYS A 55 15.66 -13.00 10.80
N ALA A 56 16.59 -12.98 11.75
CA ALA A 56 16.68 -14.02 12.77
C ALA A 56 15.45 -14.11 13.69
N CYS A 57 14.58 -13.09 13.67
CA CYS A 57 13.35 -13.00 14.44
C CYS A 57 12.10 -13.37 13.63
N ASP A 58 12.27 -13.97 12.44
CA ASP A 58 11.15 -14.46 11.66
C ASP A 58 10.31 -15.46 12.48
N HIS A 59 9.00 -15.44 12.27
CA HIS A 59 8.09 -16.27 13.05
C HIS A 59 8.31 -17.76 12.75
N LEU A 60 8.73 -18.51 13.78
CA LEU A 60 8.89 -19.96 13.67
C LEU A 60 7.51 -20.62 13.74
N VAL A 61 7.13 -21.31 12.67
CA VAL A 61 5.93 -22.15 12.66
C VAL A 61 6.33 -23.57 13.07
N GLU A 62 6.03 -23.93 14.32
CA GLU A 62 6.22 -25.30 14.81
C GLU A 62 5.14 -26.21 14.19
N LEU A 63 5.57 -27.25 13.49
CA LEU A 63 4.66 -28.22 12.88
C LEU A 63 4.31 -29.31 13.90
N GLU A 64 3.10 -29.24 14.45
CA GLU A 64 2.55 -30.29 15.31
C GLU A 64 1.51 -31.14 14.56
N GLY A 65 1.58 -32.46 14.69
CA GLY A 65 0.58 -33.40 14.14
C GLY A 65 0.87 -33.92 12.73
N LEU A 66 -0.20 -34.25 11.99
CA LEU A 66 -0.12 -34.78 10.61
C LEU A 66 -0.06 -33.63 9.61
N LEU A 67 0.72 -33.80 8.53
CA LEU A 67 0.81 -32.82 7.44
C LEU A 67 -0.59 -32.54 6.87
N PRO A 68 -0.94 -31.26 6.61
CA PRO A 68 -2.22 -30.94 6.01
C PRO A 68 -2.32 -31.57 4.62
N PRO A 69 -3.52 -32.03 4.22
CA PRO A 69 -3.71 -32.55 2.87
C PRO A 69 -3.46 -31.43 1.86
N ILE A 70 -2.74 -31.75 0.78
CA ILE A 70 -2.54 -30.82 -0.32
C ILE A 70 -3.89 -30.62 -1.02
N GLY A 71 -4.44 -29.42 -0.90
CA GLY A 71 -5.70 -29.04 -1.55
C GLY A 71 -5.54 -28.86 -3.06
N VAL A 72 -6.65 -28.94 -3.78
CA VAL A 72 -6.70 -28.52 -5.19
C VAL A 72 -6.56 -27.00 -5.28
N ILE A 73 -5.68 -26.54 -6.16
CA ILE A 73 -5.53 -25.12 -6.48
C ILE A 73 -6.61 -24.78 -7.50
N TYR A 74 -7.41 -23.75 -7.24
CA TYR A 74 -8.40 -23.27 -8.21
C TYR A 74 -7.70 -22.69 -9.43
N SER A 75 -8.22 -23.00 -10.62
CA SER A 75 -7.68 -22.48 -11.87
C SER A 75 -7.85 -20.97 -11.93
N LEU A 76 -6.73 -20.27 -12.09
CA LEU A 76 -6.73 -18.84 -12.41
C LEU A 76 -6.98 -18.64 -13.90
N SER A 77 -7.61 -17.53 -14.28
CA SER A 77 -7.60 -17.08 -15.66
C SER A 77 -6.19 -16.66 -16.08
N ASN A 78 -5.94 -16.57 -17.40
CA ASN A 78 -4.63 -16.17 -17.91
C ASN A 78 -4.22 -14.78 -17.37
N GLN A 79 -5.15 -13.83 -17.36
CA GLN A 79 -4.89 -12.48 -16.84
C GLN A 79 -4.52 -12.49 -15.36
N GLU A 80 -5.22 -13.26 -14.53
CA GLU A 80 -4.93 -13.36 -13.10
C GLU A 80 -3.57 -14.02 -12.86
N SER A 81 -3.24 -15.06 -13.61
CA SER A 81 -1.94 -15.74 -13.52
C SER A 81 -0.80 -14.81 -13.93
N ASP A 82 -0.94 -14.07 -15.03
CA ASP A 82 0.07 -13.12 -15.51
C ASP A 82 0.29 -12.00 -14.47
N THR A 83 -0.80 -11.46 -13.92
CA THR A 83 -0.76 -10.43 -12.88
C THR A 83 -0.08 -10.93 -11.61
N LEU A 84 -0.46 -12.13 -11.15
CA LEU A 84 0.13 -12.74 -9.95
C LEU A 84 1.62 -13.00 -10.15
N GLN A 85 2.00 -13.52 -11.31
CA GLN A 85 3.40 -13.81 -11.62
C GLN A 85 4.25 -12.54 -11.68
N ALA A 86 3.73 -11.46 -12.27
CA ALA A 86 4.40 -10.16 -12.29
C ALA A 86 4.65 -9.65 -10.87
N TYR A 87 3.60 -9.65 -10.02
CA TYR A 87 3.71 -9.21 -8.63
C TYR A 87 4.74 -10.02 -7.84
N ILE A 88 4.72 -11.36 -7.95
CA ILE A 88 5.69 -12.21 -7.26
C ILE A 88 7.11 -11.90 -7.73
N SER A 89 7.34 -11.74 -9.04
CA SER A 89 8.68 -11.46 -9.57
C SER A 89 9.24 -10.09 -9.17
N GLU A 90 8.37 -9.13 -8.88
CA GLU A 90 8.75 -7.78 -8.46
C GLU A 90 9.12 -7.72 -6.97
N ASN A 91 8.54 -8.61 -6.15
CA ASN A 91 8.58 -8.55 -4.69
C ASN A 91 9.36 -9.68 -4.00
N VAL A 92 9.82 -10.70 -4.75
CA VAL A 92 10.72 -11.79 -4.29
C VAL A 92 12.17 -11.45 -4.56
#